data_AF-A0A9E3JV92-F1
#
_entry.id   AF-A0A9E3JV92-F1
#
_cell.length_a   1.000
_cell.length_b   1.000
_cell.length_c   1.000
_cell.angle_alpha   90.00
_cell.angle_beta   90.00
_cell.angle_gamma   90.00
#
_symmetry.space_group_name_H-M   'P 1'
#
loop_
_entity.id
_entity.type
_entity.pdbx_description
1 polymer ?
#
loop_
_entity_poly.entity_id
_entity_poly.type
_entity_poly.pdbx_seq_one_letter_code
_entity_poly.pdbx_strand_id
1 'polypeptide(L)'
;LASRVYAMEVISGAKLYADQIRRRVIPLLRADIAVFERWIAEGKIAPVNATHLLFSIWAMTQTYADFSAQMTLVLDRDALQPADFDDAERLITGMVLAAVGLQDKPCEP
;
A
#
# COMPACT_ATOMS: atom_id res chain seq x y z
N LEU A 1 11.50 -1.11 14.01
CA LEU A 1 10.92 -0.40 15.18
C LEU A 1 10.10 0.83 14.78
N ALA A 2 10.62 1.75 13.96
CA ALA A 2 9.93 3.01 13.63
C ALA A 2 8.54 2.83 12.97
N SER A 3 8.39 1.89 12.01
CA SER A 3 7.08 1.59 11.39
C SER A 3 6.06 1.11 12.41
N ARG A 4 6.46 0.23 13.33
CA ARG A 4 5.58 -0.34 14.35
C ARG A 4 5.15 0.69 15.41
N VAL A 5 6.08 1.57 15.82
CA VAL A 5 5.77 2.69 16.73
C VAL A 5 4.81 3.68 16.07
N TYR A 6 5.03 3.99 14.79
CA TYR A 6 4.12 4.83 14.01
C TYR A 6 2.73 4.17 13.85
N ALA A 7 2.68 2.86 13.55
CA ALA A 7 1.43 2.11 13.43
C ALA A 7 0.65 2.09 14.75
N MET A 8 1.30 1.80 15.89
CA MET A 8 0.65 1.81 17.21
C MET A 8 0.09 3.18 17.58
N GLU A 9 0.79 4.26 17.24
CA GLU A 9 0.32 5.62 17.46
C GLU A 9 -0.89 5.96 16.59
N VAL A 10 -0.86 5.60 15.29
CA VAL A 10 -1.99 5.80 14.38
C VAL A 10 -3.20 5.00 14.86
N ILE A 11 -3.01 3.73 15.25
CA ILE A 11 -4.06 2.87 15.84
C ILE A 11 -4.62 3.50 17.13
N SER A 12 -3.78 4.16 17.92
CA SER A 12 -4.17 4.85 19.17
C SER A 12 -4.83 6.22 18.93
N GLY A 13 -5.12 6.58 17.68
CA GLY A 13 -5.80 7.83 17.29
C GLY A 13 -4.86 9.01 17.01
N ALA A 14 -3.56 8.75 16.82
CA ALA A 14 -2.54 9.73 16.45
C ALA A 14 -2.41 10.95 17.40
N LYS A 15 -2.62 10.79 18.71
CA LYS A 15 -2.70 11.90 19.67
C LYS A 15 -1.43 12.76 19.78
N LEU A 16 -0.25 12.16 19.63
CA LEU A 16 1.05 12.85 19.68
C LEU A 16 1.57 13.23 18.29
N TYR A 17 1.27 12.41 17.28
CA TYR A 17 1.83 12.58 15.93
C TYR A 17 0.89 13.26 14.93
N ALA A 18 -0.37 13.56 15.29
CA ALA A 18 -1.33 14.18 14.38
C ALA A 18 -0.79 15.44 13.70
N ASP A 19 -0.11 16.33 14.43
CA ASP A 19 0.45 17.56 13.85
C ASP A 19 1.67 17.32 12.97
N GLN A 20 2.44 16.26 13.23
CA GLN A 20 3.53 15.85 12.35
C GLN A 20 2.99 15.18 11.08
N ILE A 21 1.98 14.33 11.21
CA ILE A 21 1.27 13.70 10.09
C ILE A 21 0.65 14.78 9.20
N ARG A 22 -0.06 15.75 9.79
CA ARG A 22 -0.66 16.87 9.06
C ARG A 22 0.37 17.70 8.30
N ARG A 23 1.54 17.96 8.90
CA ARG A 23 2.56 18.82 8.29
C ARG A 23 3.47 18.11 7.30
N ARG A 24 3.72 16.81 7.47
CA ARG A 24 4.70 16.07 6.64
C ARG A 24 4.08 15.02 5.74
N VAL A 25 3.10 14.26 6.24
CA VAL A 25 2.53 13.12 5.50
C VAL A 25 1.41 13.58 4.57
N ILE A 26 0.49 14.43 5.06
CA ILE A 26 -0.65 14.89 4.24
C ILE A 26 -0.20 15.61 2.95
N PRO A 27 0.81 16.50 2.94
CA PRO A 27 1.24 17.14 1.71
C PRO A 27 1.79 16.16 0.68
N LEU A 28 2.57 15.16 1.12
CA LEU A 28 3.10 14.11 0.24
C LEU A 28 1.97 13.24 -0.31
N LEU A 29 1.06 12.80 0.56
CA LEU A 29 -0.14 12.06 0.18
C LEU A 29 -0.98 12.81 -0.87
N ARG A 30 -1.17 14.12 -0.70
CA ARG A 30 -1.88 14.95 -1.67
C ARG A 30 -1.15 15.05 -3.01
N ALA A 31 0.17 15.13 -3.00
CA ALA A 31 0.98 15.14 -4.21
C ALA A 31 0.83 13.82 -4.98
N ASP A 32 0.88 12.68 -4.29
CA ASP A 32 0.70 11.36 -4.89
C ASP A 32 -0.71 11.19 -5.47
N ILE A 33 -1.75 11.59 -4.72
CA ILE A 33 -3.15 11.59 -5.19
C ILE A 33 -3.26 12.43 -6.47
N ALA A 34 -2.68 13.63 -6.51
CA ALA A 34 -2.73 14.49 -7.69
C ALA A 34 -2.09 13.86 -8.94
N VAL A 35 -1.10 12.97 -8.78
CA VAL A 35 -0.53 12.20 -9.88
C VAL A 35 -1.54 11.21 -10.45
N PHE A 36 -2.21 10.43 -9.59
CA PHE A 36 -3.25 9.50 -10.02
C PHE A 36 -4.42 10.23 -10.71
N GLU A 37 -4.93 11.31 -10.11
CA GLU A 37 -6.01 12.10 -10.69
C GLU A 37 -5.64 12.67 -12.07
N ARG A 38 -4.39 13.11 -12.26
CA ARG A 38 -3.90 13.54 -13.57
C ARG A 38 -3.91 12.40 -14.57
N TRP A 39 -3.42 11.21 -14.21
CA TRP A 39 -3.43 10.06 -15.10
C TRP A 39 -4.85 9.60 -15.46
N ILE A 40 -5.79 9.70 -14.53
CA ILE A 40 -7.22 9.45 -14.77
C ILE A 40 -7.77 10.46 -15.77
N ALA A 41 -7.52 11.76 -15.56
CA ALA A 41 -7.97 12.83 -16.46
C ALA A 41 -7.37 12.71 -17.87
N GLU A 42 -6.14 12.20 -17.98
CA GLU A 42 -5.46 11.92 -19.25
C GLU A 42 -5.88 10.58 -19.89
N GLY A 43 -6.75 9.79 -19.23
CA GLY A 43 -7.19 8.48 -19.70
C GLY A 43 -6.10 7.40 -19.72
N LYS A 44 -5.00 7.60 -18.99
CA LYS A 44 -3.86 6.66 -18.92
C LYS A 44 -4.12 5.46 -18.01
N ILE A 45 -5.03 5.61 -17.06
CA ILE A 45 -5.47 4.56 -16.14
C ILE A 45 -7.00 4.61 -15.97
N ALA A 46 -7.57 3.51 -15.49
CA ALA A 46 -8.99 3.42 -15.18
C ALA A 46 -9.41 4.44 -14.10
N PRO A 47 -10.64 4.97 -14.15
CA PRO A 47 -11.16 5.89 -13.14
C PRO A 47 -11.38 5.15 -11.83
N VAL A 48 -10.53 5.42 -10.85
CA VAL A 48 -10.59 4.86 -9.49
C VAL A 48 -10.53 5.98 -8.47
N ASN A 49 -10.96 5.70 -7.23
CA ASN A 49 -10.73 6.65 -6.14
C ASN A 49 -9.26 6.58 -5.70
N ALA A 50 -8.45 7.58 -6.10
CA ALA A 50 -7.01 7.61 -5.83
C ALA A 50 -6.65 7.59 -4.33
N THR A 51 -7.49 8.22 -3.50
CA THR A 51 -7.26 8.25 -2.04
C THR A 51 -7.39 6.84 -1.45
N HIS A 52 -8.46 6.13 -1.78
CA HIS A 52 -8.69 4.77 -1.29
C HIS A 52 -7.74 3.74 -1.93
N LEU A 53 -7.31 3.96 -3.18
CA LEU A 53 -6.27 3.15 -3.79
C LEU A 53 -4.97 3.24 -2.96
N LEU A 54 -4.56 4.45 -2.58
CA LEU A 54 -3.34 4.64 -1.81
C LEU A 54 -3.44 4.07 -0.39
N PHE A 55 -4.60 4.20 0.27
CA PHE A 55 -4.86 3.52 1.54
C PHE A 55 -4.74 1.99 1.41
N SER A 56 -5.21 1.44 0.31
CA SER A 56 -5.12 0.00 0.05
C SER A 56 -3.67 -0.43 -0.16
N ILE A 57 -2.88 0.34 -0.94
CA ILE A 57 -1.44 0.09 -1.14
C ILE A 57 -0.70 0.11 0.20
N TRP A 58 -0.97 1.11 1.05
CA TRP A 58 -0.39 1.20 2.38
C TRP A 58 -0.77 0.00 3.24
N ALA A 59 -2.06 -0.33 3.33
CA ALA A 59 -2.51 -1.46 4.14
C ALA A 59 -1.88 -2.79 3.68
N MET A 60 -1.86 -3.07 2.38
CA MET A 60 -1.31 -4.30 1.82
C MET A 60 0.19 -4.43 2.02
N THR A 61 0.94 -3.32 2.05
CA THR A 61 2.40 -3.35 2.25
C THR A 61 2.77 -3.33 3.74
N GLN A 62 2.14 -2.46 4.54
CA GLN A 62 2.41 -2.34 5.97
C GLN A 62 2.08 -3.61 6.75
N THR A 63 1.14 -4.42 6.28
CA THR A 63 0.76 -5.67 6.95
C THR A 63 1.94 -6.63 7.15
N TYR A 64 2.91 -6.66 6.23
CA TYR A 64 4.12 -7.49 6.36
C TYR A 64 5.09 -7.00 7.44
N ALA A 65 5.01 -5.73 7.85
CA ALA A 65 5.81 -5.20 8.96
C ALA A 65 5.08 -5.31 10.31
N ASP A 66 3.79 -4.97 10.31
CA ASP A 66 2.97 -4.82 11.52
C ASP A 66 2.40 -6.16 12.00
N PHE A 67 2.05 -7.06 11.06
CA PHE A 67 1.42 -8.35 11.33
C PHE A 67 2.29 -9.55 10.92
N SER A 68 3.61 -9.35 10.73
CA SER A 68 4.56 -10.45 10.42
C SER A 68 4.44 -11.63 11.39
N ALA A 69 4.30 -11.38 12.70
CA ALA A 69 4.15 -12.45 13.69
C ALA A 69 2.88 -13.30 13.50
N GLN A 70 1.79 -12.68 13.01
CA GLN A 70 0.58 -13.43 12.65
C GLN A 70 0.80 -14.25 11.38
N MET A 71 1.47 -13.68 10.39
CA MET A 71 1.76 -14.37 9.12
C MET A 71 2.67 -15.59 9.32
N THR A 72 3.69 -15.48 10.17
CA THR A 72 4.60 -16.61 10.48
C THR A 72 3.86 -17.77 11.12
N LEU A 73 2.88 -17.50 11.99
CA LEU A 73 2.00 -18.52 12.55
C LEU A 73 1.12 -19.19 11.49
N VAL A 74 0.56 -18.41 10.55
CA VAL A 74 -0.26 -18.95 9.45
C VAL A 74 0.56 -19.84 8.50
N LEU A 75 1.83 -19.49 8.28
CA LEU A 75 2.73 -20.21 7.39
C LEU A 75 3.46 -21.38 8.08
N ASP A 76 3.25 -21.59 9.39
CA ASP A 76 3.96 -22.57 10.22
C ASP A 76 5.49 -22.43 10.13
N ARG A 77 5.98 -21.20 10.33
CA ARG A 77 7.41 -20.82 10.24
C ARG A 77 7.80 -19.89 11.38
N ASP A 78 9.11 -19.82 11.68
CA ASP A 78 9.65 -18.89 12.69
C ASP A 78 9.77 -17.45 12.17
N ALA A 79 9.95 -17.26 10.85
CA ALA A 79 10.15 -15.97 10.23
C ALA A 79 9.71 -15.97 8.75
N LEU A 80 9.25 -14.80 8.28
CA LEU A 80 9.05 -14.55 6.86
C LEU A 80 10.40 -14.63 6.13
N GLN A 81 10.39 -15.31 4.98
CA GLN A 81 11.54 -15.48 4.12
C GLN A 81 11.53 -14.46 2.98
N PRO A 82 12.67 -14.18 2.33
CA PRO A 82 12.72 -13.28 1.17
C PRO A 82 11.69 -13.62 0.09
N ALA A 83 11.49 -14.91 -0.18
CA ALA A 83 10.49 -15.38 -1.14
C ALA A 83 9.04 -14.97 -0.79
N ASP A 84 8.69 -14.84 0.50
CA ASP A 84 7.35 -14.39 0.91
C ASP A 84 7.13 -12.91 0.52
N PHE A 85 8.21 -12.10 0.54
CA PHE A 85 8.17 -10.71 0.07
C PHE A 85 8.13 -10.62 -1.46
N ASP A 86 8.88 -11.49 -2.15
CA ASP A 86 8.84 -11.55 -3.62
C ASP A 86 7.44 -11.93 -4.12
N ASP A 87 6.79 -12.90 -3.46
CA ASP A 87 5.43 -13.32 -3.75
C ASP A 87 4.42 -12.20 -3.48
N ALA A 88 4.57 -11.51 -2.35
CA ALA A 88 3.75 -10.36 -1.99
C ALA A 88 3.88 -9.21 -2.98
N GLU A 89 5.10 -8.87 -3.41
CA GLU A 89 5.36 -7.83 -4.39
C GLU A 89 4.64 -8.12 -5.71
N ARG A 90 4.77 -9.35 -6.23
CA ARG A 90 4.10 -9.76 -7.47
C ARG A 90 2.58 -9.68 -7.33
N LEU A 91 2.03 -10.17 -6.22
CA LEU A 91 0.58 -10.16 -5.98
C LEU A 91 0.04 -8.72 -5.87
N ILE A 92 0.65 -7.90 -5.02
CA ILE A 92 0.19 -6.53 -4.76
C ILE A 92 0.32 -5.68 -6.02
N THR A 93 1.45 -5.78 -6.74
CA THR A 93 1.64 -5.06 -7.99
C THR A 93 0.61 -5.49 -9.03
N GLY A 94 0.38 -6.79 -9.18
CA GLY A 94 -0.65 -7.33 -10.07
C GLY A 94 -2.05 -6.80 -9.74
N MET A 95 -2.43 -6.79 -8.45
CA MET A 95 -3.72 -6.25 -8.00
C MET A 95 -3.86 -4.75 -8.27
N VAL A 96 -2.82 -3.96 -8.00
CA VAL A 96 -2.83 -2.51 -8.24
C VAL A 96 -2.93 -2.21 -9.72
N LEU A 97 -2.10 -2.86 -10.55
CA LEU A 97 -2.13 -2.71 -12.01
C LEU A 97 -3.50 -3.11 -12.58
N ALA A 98 -4.10 -4.19 -12.07
CA ALA A 98 -5.45 -4.61 -12.47
C ALA A 98 -6.50 -3.55 -12.13
N ALA A 99 -6.47 -3.04 -10.89
CA ALA A 99 -7.42 -2.03 -10.43
C ALA A 99 -7.37 -0.75 -11.28
N VAL A 100 -6.17 -0.38 -11.77
CA VAL A 100 -5.97 0.80 -12.62
C VAL A 100 -6.05 0.49 -14.13
N GLY A 101 -6.42 -0.73 -14.51
CA GLY A 101 -6.65 -1.11 -15.91
C GLY A 101 -5.39 -1.29 -16.75
N LEU A 102 -4.24 -1.56 -16.13
CA LEU A 102 -2.93 -1.73 -16.79
C LEU A 102 -2.45 -3.18 -16.88
N GLN A 103 -3.36 -4.16 -16.87
CA GLN A 103 -2.94 -5.55 -17.11
C GLN A 103 -2.55 -5.72 -18.58
N ASP A 104 -1.49 -6.48 -18.81
CA ASP A 104 -1.14 -6.92 -20.16
C ASP A 104 -2.36 -7.61 -20.77
N LYS A 105 -2.74 -7.18 -21.98
CA LYS A 105 -3.63 -8.01 -22.81
C LYS A 105 -2.94 -9.38 -22.93
N PRO A 106 -3.64 -10.51 -22.72
CA PRO A 106 -3.07 -11.79 -23.08
C PRO A 106 -2.59 -11.70 -24.52
N CYS A 107 -1.33 -12.08 -24.77
CA CYS A 107 -0.79 -12.15 -26.12
C CYS A 107 -1.76 -13.01 -26.94
N GLU A 108 -2.32 -12.46 -28.01
CA GLU A 108 -3.09 -13.27 -28.96
C GLU A 108 -2.19 -14.42 -29.44
N PRO A 109 -2.74 -15.65 -29.54
CA PRO A 109 -1.97 -16.82 -29.95
C PRO A 109 -1.40 -16.72 -31.37
#